data_AF-A0A1Q5NFW4-F1
#
_entry.id   AF-A0A1Q5NFW4-F1
#
_cell.length_a   1.000
_cell.length_b   1.000
_cell.length_c   1.000
_cell.angle_alpha   90.00
_cell.angle_beta   90.00
_cell.angle_gamma   90.00
#
_symmetry.space_group_name_H-M   'P 1'
#
loop_
_entity.id
_entity.type
_entity.pdbx_description
1 polymer ?
#
loop_
_entity_poly.entity_id
_entity_poly.type
_entity_poly.pdbx_seq_one_letter_code
_entity_poly.pdbx_strand_id
1 'polypeptide(L)'
;MNEPEPQDGRARLRAELLALGRGLEVPGDAGLTMAERVLARIVAEGVPAPAAPGRRERARVWVRSRARLLAAALSGLLVVLVLTPPVRAAVMDWFDFGGVEVRYDPSGPAAGRAGGPVPGCAAEPVAPARAAELAGFRPLVPKELGTPDAIALTRLPESRSMITLCWREGGRTVRLDEFASALDPYFTKQVREQPEWLKVADGRGGEVDGLWFARPHLLTIGMITADGTRWKRSQRTAGPTLLWVGDGRVTLRLEGVSSADRAREIAGSTH
;
A
#
# COMPACT_ATOMS: atom_id res chain seq x y z
N MET A 1 31.03 18.01 51.38
CA MET A 1 30.57 19.17 52.15
C MET A 1 29.78 20.04 51.18
N ASN A 2 28.51 20.25 51.47
CA ASN A 2 27.42 20.54 50.53
C ASN A 2 27.55 21.89 49.81
N GLU A 3 27.40 21.90 48.48
CA GLU A 3 27.04 23.10 47.72
C GLU A 3 25.57 23.46 48.02
N PRO A 4 25.26 24.70 48.45
CA PRO A 4 23.87 25.12 48.61
C PRO A 4 23.26 25.45 47.23
N GLU A 5 22.10 24.85 47.00
CA GLU A 5 21.25 24.85 45.80
C GLU A 5 20.86 26.24 45.22
N PRO A 6 20.60 26.34 43.90
CA PRO A 6 20.18 27.56 43.18
C PRO A 6 18.79 28.12 43.55
N GLN A 7 18.13 27.54 44.57
CA GLN A 7 16.84 27.99 45.09
C GLN A 7 16.98 29.22 46.00
N ASP A 8 18.12 29.37 46.69
CA ASP A 8 18.38 30.47 47.63
C ASP A 8 18.50 31.82 46.91
N GLY A 9 19.12 31.83 45.72
CA GLY A 9 19.25 33.03 44.89
C GLY A 9 17.92 33.59 44.39
N ARG A 10 16.94 32.73 44.06
CA ARG A 10 15.60 33.18 43.64
C ARG A 10 14.77 33.70 44.80
N ALA A 11 14.89 33.08 45.96
CA ALA A 11 14.23 33.55 47.18
C ALA A 11 14.75 34.93 47.59
N ARG A 12 16.07 35.12 47.53
CA ARG A 12 16.73 36.40 47.78
C ARG A 12 16.32 37.47 46.77
N LEU A 13 16.35 37.17 45.47
CA LEU A 13 15.92 38.11 44.43
C LEU A 13 14.45 38.53 44.61
N ARG A 14 13.58 37.58 44.96
CA ARG A 14 12.17 37.87 45.26
C ARG A 14 12.04 38.80 46.47
N ALA A 15 12.81 38.57 47.53
CA ALA A 15 12.82 39.42 48.71
C ALA A 15 13.33 40.84 48.40
N GLU A 16 14.38 40.97 47.59
CA GLU A 16 14.93 42.25 47.11
C GLU A 16 13.90 43.01 46.25
N LEU A 17 13.21 42.34 45.33
CA LEU A 17 12.15 42.94 44.51
C LEU A 17 10.94 43.39 45.34
N LEU A 18 10.56 42.63 46.37
CA LEU A 18 9.48 43.01 47.28
C LEU A 18 9.89 44.17 48.21
N ALA A 19 11.16 44.25 48.61
CA ALA A 19 11.70 45.40 49.34
C ALA A 19 11.71 46.65 48.45
N LEU A 20 12.13 46.53 47.19
CA LEU A 20 12.11 47.62 46.21
C LEU A 20 10.67 48.11 45.95
N GLY A 21 9.73 47.19 45.75
CA GLY A 21 8.32 47.53 45.55
C GLY A 21 7.69 48.29 46.72
N ARG A 22 8.18 48.08 47.94
CA ARG A 22 7.74 48.81 49.15
C ARG A 22 8.39 50.18 49.31
N GLY A 23 9.55 50.41 48.69
CA GLY A 23 10.26 51.69 48.72
C GLY A 23 9.92 52.63 47.56
N LEU A 24 9.15 52.15 46.57
CA LEU A 24 8.66 52.98 45.48
C LEU A 24 7.48 53.82 45.96
N GLU A 25 7.74 55.07 46.30
CA GLU A 25 6.70 56.09 46.49
C GLU A 25 5.99 56.33 45.15
N VAL A 26 4.72 55.94 45.08
CA VAL A 26 3.83 56.29 43.98
C VAL A 26 3.18 57.61 44.34
N PRO A 27 3.30 58.67 43.53
CA PRO A 27 2.58 59.92 43.79
C PRO A 27 1.05 59.67 43.76
N GLY A 28 0.44 59.59 44.94
CA GLY A 28 -0.89 60.16 45.13
C GLY A 28 -0.73 61.69 45.07
N ASP A 29 -1.63 62.52 44.58
CA ASP A 29 -3.09 62.50 44.62
C ASP A 29 -3.53 63.49 43.53
N ALA A 30 -4.45 63.10 42.64
CA ALA A 30 -5.05 64.05 41.69
C ALA A 30 -6.44 63.62 41.19
N GLY A 31 -7.13 62.73 41.92
CA GLY A 31 -8.46 62.22 41.55
C GLY A 31 -8.53 61.38 40.26
N LEU A 32 -7.42 61.21 39.55
CA LEU A 32 -7.33 60.42 38.32
C LEU A 32 -6.88 58.98 38.63
N THR A 33 -7.52 58.03 37.96
CA THR A 33 -7.10 56.63 37.95
C THR A 33 -5.72 56.49 37.30
N MET A 34 -4.99 55.42 37.65
CA MET A 34 -3.64 55.22 37.09
C MET A 34 -3.67 55.06 35.56
N ALA A 35 -4.77 54.53 35.01
CA ALA A 35 -5.00 54.45 33.58
C ALA A 35 -5.07 55.84 32.91
N GLU A 36 -5.77 56.78 33.53
CA GLU A 36 -5.90 58.16 33.01
C GLU A 36 -4.58 58.90 33.03
N ARG A 37 -3.75 58.69 34.06
CA ARG A 37 -2.39 59.28 34.13
C ARG A 37 -1.46 58.73 33.05
N VAL A 38 -1.50 57.42 32.81
CA VAL A 38 -0.71 56.79 31.75
C VAL A 38 -1.17 57.29 30.38
N LEU A 39 -2.48 57.41 30.15
CA LEU A 39 -3.02 57.96 28.91
C LEU A 39 -2.61 59.42 28.70
N ALA A 40 -2.73 60.26 29.73
CA ALA A 40 -2.29 61.65 29.67
C ALA A 40 -0.79 61.78 29.38
N ARG A 41 0.03 60.90 29.98
CA ARG A 41 1.48 60.86 29.76
C ARG A 41 1.82 60.42 28.34
N ILE A 42 1.17 59.39 27.81
CA ILE A 42 1.36 58.90 26.44
C ILE A 42 1.01 59.97 25.41
N VAL A 43 -0.08 60.72 25.65
CA VAL A 43 -0.51 61.83 24.78
C VAL A 43 0.48 63.00 24.86
N ALA A 44 0.94 63.35 26.07
CA ALA A 44 1.90 64.45 26.27
C ALA A 44 3.30 64.14 25.74
N GLU A 45 3.75 62.88 25.80
CA GLU A 45 5.05 62.44 25.31
C GLU A 45 5.07 62.15 23.81
N GLY A 46 3.93 62.27 23.11
CA GLY A 46 3.86 62.12 21.66
C GLY A 46 4.35 60.75 21.18
N VAL A 47 4.11 59.69 21.96
CA VAL A 47 4.50 58.33 21.57
C VAL A 47 3.71 57.95 20.31
N PRO A 48 4.37 57.55 19.21
CA PRO A 48 3.68 57.22 17.98
C PRO A 48 2.70 56.07 18.25
N ALA A 49 1.41 56.32 17.95
CA ALA A 49 0.37 55.31 18.10
C ALA A 49 0.75 54.07 17.27
N PRO A 50 0.57 52.84 17.81
CA PRO A 50 0.78 51.64 17.02
C PRO A 50 -0.12 51.71 15.78
N ALA A 51 0.50 51.65 14.60
CA ALA A 51 -0.21 51.78 13.34
C ALA A 51 -1.34 50.75 13.28
N ALA A 52 -2.58 51.21 13.08
CA ALA A 52 -3.72 50.33 12.93
C ALA A 52 -3.46 49.36 11.77
N PRO A 53 -3.65 48.04 11.94
CA PRO A 53 -3.32 47.05 10.93
C PRO A 53 -4.09 47.36 9.63
N GLY A 54 -3.34 47.39 8.52
CA GLY A 54 -3.87 47.77 7.22
C GLY A 54 -5.06 46.87 6.82
N ARG A 55 -5.96 47.37 5.95
CA ARG A 55 -7.13 46.59 5.46
C ARG A 55 -6.73 45.19 4.97
N ARG A 56 -5.52 45.03 4.43
CA ARG A 56 -4.96 43.75 3.94
C ARG A 56 -4.60 42.77 5.08
N GLU A 57 -4.11 43.24 6.22
CA GLU A 57 -3.83 42.38 7.38
C GLU A 57 -5.11 41.92 8.06
N ARG A 58 -6.09 42.82 8.21
CA ARG A 58 -7.43 42.47 8.71
C ARG A 58 -8.11 41.44 7.81
N ALA A 59 -7.99 41.59 6.49
CA ALA A 59 -8.48 40.59 5.54
C ALA A 59 -7.74 39.25 5.68
N ARG A 60 -6.41 39.23 5.85
CA ARG A 60 -5.64 37.99 6.04
C ARG A 60 -6.02 37.25 7.32
N VAL A 61 -6.25 37.96 8.42
CA VAL A 61 -6.70 37.36 9.69
C VAL A 61 -8.11 36.79 9.53
N TRP A 62 -9.00 37.50 8.85
CA TRP A 62 -10.37 37.05 8.58
C TRP A 62 -10.44 35.85 7.62
N VAL A 63 -9.59 35.81 6.60
CA VAL A 63 -9.45 34.65 5.70
C VAL A 63 -8.88 33.47 6.47
N ARG A 64 -7.89 33.67 7.34
CA ARG A 64 -7.33 32.60 8.18
C ARG A 64 -8.35 32.05 9.18
N SER A 65 -9.18 32.91 9.79
CA SER A 65 -10.23 32.44 10.72
C SER A 65 -11.34 31.69 9.98
N ARG A 66 -11.76 32.15 8.80
CA ARG A 66 -12.69 31.42 7.93
C ARG A 66 -12.12 30.10 7.42
N ALA A 67 -10.84 30.06 7.06
CA ALA A 67 -10.16 28.82 6.67
C ALA A 67 -10.11 27.81 7.83
N ARG A 68 -9.89 28.26 9.06
CA ARG A 68 -9.95 27.40 10.26
C ARG A 68 -11.36 26.88 10.52
N LEU A 69 -12.38 27.71 10.36
CA LEU A 69 -13.80 27.30 10.46
C LEU A 69 -14.17 26.28 9.37
N LEU A 70 -13.75 26.50 8.14
CA LEU A 70 -13.97 25.56 7.03
C LEU A 70 -13.22 24.25 7.27
N ALA A 71 -11.97 24.30 7.75
CA ALA A 71 -11.22 23.11 8.11
C ALA A 71 -11.90 22.34 9.26
N ALA A 72 -12.39 23.04 10.29
CA ALA A 72 -13.11 22.41 11.39
C ALA A 72 -14.44 21.78 10.93
N ALA A 73 -15.19 22.47 10.08
CA ALA A 73 -16.43 21.95 9.50
C ALA A 73 -16.17 20.74 8.59
N LEU A 74 -15.12 20.79 7.77
CA LEU A 74 -14.72 19.68 6.90
C LEU A 74 -14.24 18.48 7.72
N SER A 75 -13.44 18.69 8.76
CA SER A 75 -13.01 17.64 9.69
C SER A 75 -14.20 17.03 10.44
N GLY A 76 -15.14 17.86 10.92
CA GLY A 76 -16.37 17.39 11.54
C GLY A 76 -17.23 16.56 10.59
N LEU A 77 -17.38 17.03 9.34
CA LEU A 77 -18.09 16.31 8.29
C LEU A 77 -17.43 14.97 7.98
N LEU A 78 -16.09 14.93 7.88
CA LEU A 78 -15.31 13.70 7.70
C LEU A 78 -15.50 12.73 8.86
N VAL A 79 -15.49 13.21 10.11
CA VAL A 79 -15.74 12.37 11.30
C VAL A 79 -17.16 11.79 11.28
N VAL A 80 -18.16 12.59 10.93
CA VAL A 80 -19.56 12.11 10.80
C VAL A 80 -19.68 11.08 9.67
N LEU A 81 -19.05 11.32 8.52
CA LEU A 81 -19.00 10.37 7.39
C LEU A 81 -18.38 9.03 7.80
N VAL A 82 -17.30 9.03 8.59
CA VAL A 82 -16.68 7.82 9.14
C VAL A 82 -17.60 7.08 10.13
N LEU A 83 -18.43 7.82 10.87
CA LEU A 83 -19.35 7.25 11.86
C LEU A 83 -20.70 6.80 11.25
N THR A 84 -21.02 7.17 10.01
CA THR A 84 -22.26 6.74 9.34
C THR A 84 -22.17 5.30 8.78
N PRO A 85 -23.09 4.37 9.14
CA PRO A 85 -23.04 2.95 8.77
C PRO A 85 -22.91 2.60 7.27
N PRO A 86 -23.58 3.27 6.31
CA PRO A 86 -23.50 2.89 4.91
C PRO A 86 -22.14 3.20 4.27
N VAL A 87 -21.41 4.20 4.77
CA VAL A 87 -20.09 4.59 4.23
C VAL A 87 -18.98 3.70 4.80
N ARG A 88 -19.12 3.20 6.04
CA ARG A 88 -18.25 2.14 6.55
C ARG A 88 -18.26 0.91 5.67
N ALA A 89 -19.41 0.49 5.13
CA ALA A 89 -19.47 -0.68 4.24
C ALA A 89 -18.65 -0.46 2.95
N ALA A 90 -18.84 0.69 2.29
CA ALA A 90 -18.13 1.00 1.05
C ALA A 90 -16.61 1.27 1.23
N VAL A 91 -16.20 1.78 2.39
CA VAL A 91 -14.77 2.05 2.68
C VAL A 91 -14.07 0.81 3.25
N MET A 92 -14.77 -0.06 3.99
CA MET A 92 -14.21 -1.35 4.45
C MET A 92 -13.98 -2.31 3.28
N ASP A 93 -14.76 -2.21 2.20
CA ASP A 93 -14.47 -2.93 0.95
C ASP A 93 -13.23 -2.39 0.22
N TRP A 94 -12.82 -1.14 0.49
CA TRP A 94 -11.62 -0.51 -0.11
C TRP A 94 -10.36 -0.64 0.77
N PHE A 95 -10.54 -0.67 2.10
CA PHE A 95 -9.48 -0.86 3.09
C PHE A 95 -9.72 -2.16 3.85
N ASP A 96 -9.31 -3.29 3.25
CA ASP A 96 -9.06 -4.55 3.95
C ASP A 96 -7.82 -4.44 4.87
N PHE A 97 -7.93 -3.52 5.84
CA PHE A 97 -7.14 -3.44 7.06
C PHE A 97 -8.12 -3.53 8.25
N GLY A 98 -9.03 -4.50 8.21
CA GLY A 98 -9.63 -5.08 9.41
C GLY A 98 -8.61 -6.02 10.04
N GLY A 99 -8.42 -5.93 11.36
CA GLY A 99 -7.37 -6.64 12.07
C GLY A 99 -7.18 -8.07 11.60
N VAL A 100 -5.93 -8.45 11.33
CA VAL A 100 -5.56 -9.84 11.14
C VAL A 100 -5.72 -10.54 12.49
N GLU A 101 -6.95 -10.86 12.85
CA GLU A 101 -7.20 -12.01 13.69
C GLU A 101 -6.77 -13.19 12.83
N VAL A 102 -5.54 -13.65 13.06
CA VAL A 102 -5.09 -14.96 12.59
C VAL A 102 -5.97 -15.98 13.33
N ARG A 103 -7.18 -16.21 12.80
CA ARG A 103 -7.94 -17.40 13.13
C ARG A 103 -7.17 -18.55 12.52
N TYR A 104 -6.28 -19.11 13.32
CA TYR A 104 -5.74 -20.43 13.10
C TYR A 104 -6.95 -21.37 13.08
N ASP A 105 -7.32 -21.82 11.88
CA ASP A 105 -8.24 -22.94 11.70
C ASP A 105 -7.39 -24.22 11.64
N PRO A 106 -7.25 -24.98 12.74
CA PRO A 106 -6.58 -26.28 12.73
C PRO A 106 -7.32 -27.35 11.92
N SER A 107 -8.55 -27.04 11.44
CA SER A 107 -9.44 -27.96 10.73
C SER A 107 -9.40 -27.78 9.21
N GLY A 108 -8.68 -26.78 8.69
CA GLY A 108 -8.42 -26.69 7.26
C GLY A 108 -7.69 -27.95 6.78
N PRO A 109 -8.04 -28.55 5.62
CA PRO A 109 -7.37 -29.75 5.14
C PRO A 109 -5.86 -29.50 5.13
N ALA A 110 -5.12 -30.35 5.86
CA ALA A 110 -3.69 -30.20 6.07
C ALA A 110 -3.03 -29.81 4.75
N ALA A 111 -2.40 -28.62 4.71
CA ALA A 111 -1.72 -28.14 3.52
C ALA A 111 -0.77 -29.23 3.05
N GLY A 112 -1.12 -29.87 1.93
CA GLY A 112 -0.34 -30.97 1.38
C GLY A 112 1.11 -30.51 1.26
N ARG A 113 2.05 -31.36 1.72
CA ARG A 113 3.49 -31.10 1.72
C ARG A 113 3.90 -30.42 0.41
N ALA A 114 4.38 -29.17 0.47
CA ALA A 114 4.93 -28.48 -0.69
C ALA A 114 6.15 -29.25 -1.23
N GLY A 115 6.36 -29.26 -2.55
CA GLY A 115 7.51 -29.96 -3.17
C GLY A 115 7.26 -31.38 -3.66
N GLY A 116 6.16 -31.63 -4.38
CA GLY A 116 6.01 -32.85 -5.20
C GLY A 116 6.55 -32.64 -6.63
N PRO A 117 6.68 -33.67 -7.47
CA PRO A 117 7.10 -33.50 -8.87
C PRO A 117 6.12 -32.60 -9.63
N VAL A 118 6.60 -31.90 -10.66
CA VAL A 118 5.73 -31.15 -11.59
C VAL A 118 4.71 -32.13 -12.16
N PRO A 119 3.40 -31.81 -12.12
CA PRO A 119 2.39 -32.67 -12.72
C PRO A 119 2.72 -32.90 -14.20
N GLY A 120 2.65 -34.16 -14.64
CA GLY A 120 2.87 -34.51 -16.04
C GLY A 120 1.84 -33.87 -16.99
N CYS A 121 2.12 -33.94 -18.28
CA CYS A 121 1.21 -33.46 -19.31
C CYS A 121 -0.13 -34.21 -19.27
N ALA A 122 -1.21 -33.50 -19.60
CA ALA A 122 -2.55 -34.07 -19.58
C ALA A 122 -2.66 -35.27 -20.53
N ALA A 123 -3.31 -36.34 -20.07
CA ALA A 123 -3.56 -37.53 -20.88
C ALA A 123 -4.54 -37.26 -22.03
N GLU A 124 -5.49 -36.34 -21.82
CA GLU A 124 -6.49 -35.92 -22.79
C GLU A 124 -6.30 -34.43 -23.11
N PRO A 125 -5.46 -34.08 -24.10
CA PRO A 125 -5.22 -32.69 -24.47
C PRO A 125 -6.41 -32.10 -25.24
N VAL A 126 -6.62 -30.81 -25.04
CA VAL A 126 -7.62 -30.00 -25.78
C VAL A 126 -6.94 -29.33 -26.96
N ALA A 127 -7.61 -29.26 -28.11
CA ALA A 127 -7.09 -28.53 -29.26
C ALA A 127 -6.94 -27.02 -28.97
N PRO A 128 -5.90 -26.33 -29.48
CA PRO A 128 -5.64 -24.91 -29.18
C PRO A 128 -6.84 -23.98 -29.44
N ALA A 129 -7.51 -24.15 -30.58
CA ALA A 129 -8.67 -23.33 -30.93
C ALA A 129 -9.85 -23.53 -29.94
N ARG A 130 -10.06 -24.77 -29.50
CA ARG A 130 -11.10 -25.11 -28.52
C ARG A 130 -10.76 -24.58 -27.13
N ALA A 131 -9.49 -24.67 -26.73
CA ALA A 131 -9.01 -24.08 -25.48
C ALA A 131 -9.24 -22.56 -25.47
N ALA A 132 -8.92 -21.88 -26.59
CA ALA A 132 -9.11 -20.44 -26.71
C ALA A 132 -10.59 -20.03 -26.64
N GLU A 133 -11.47 -20.76 -27.34
CA GLU A 133 -12.92 -20.52 -27.30
C GLU A 133 -13.49 -20.68 -25.87
N LEU A 134 -13.12 -21.76 -25.19
CA LEU A 134 -13.63 -22.06 -23.85
C LEU A 134 -13.03 -21.18 -22.75
N ALA A 135 -11.79 -20.71 -22.93
CA ALA A 135 -11.12 -19.85 -21.98
C ALA A 135 -11.45 -18.36 -22.19
N GLY A 136 -11.85 -17.98 -23.41
CA GLY A 136 -12.12 -16.59 -23.79
C GLY A 136 -10.84 -15.79 -24.12
N PHE A 137 -9.68 -16.45 -24.22
CA PHE A 137 -8.40 -15.84 -24.60
C PHE A 137 -7.52 -16.86 -25.31
N ARG A 138 -6.61 -16.39 -26.18
CA ARG A 138 -5.66 -17.26 -26.88
C ARG A 138 -4.50 -17.60 -25.94
N PRO A 139 -4.09 -18.88 -25.84
CA PRO A 139 -2.91 -19.26 -25.08
C PRO A 139 -1.66 -18.55 -25.59
N LEU A 140 -0.80 -18.09 -24.67
CA LEU A 140 0.49 -17.48 -24.97
C LEU A 140 1.58 -18.57 -24.97
N VAL A 141 2.05 -18.94 -26.15
CA VAL A 141 3.03 -20.02 -26.32
C VAL A 141 4.45 -19.43 -26.39
N PRO A 142 5.35 -19.76 -25.45
CA PRO A 142 6.74 -19.33 -25.51
C PRO A 142 7.43 -19.89 -26.75
N LYS A 143 7.99 -19.04 -27.60
CA LYS A 143 8.69 -19.49 -28.82
C LYS A 143 9.87 -20.41 -28.51
N GLU A 144 10.54 -20.16 -27.39
CA GLU A 144 11.70 -20.92 -26.92
C GLU A 144 11.37 -22.39 -26.61
N LEU A 145 10.13 -22.70 -26.25
CA LEU A 145 9.67 -24.08 -25.99
C LEU A 145 9.00 -24.72 -27.21
N GLY A 146 8.65 -23.93 -28.24
CA GLY A 146 7.95 -24.41 -29.43
C GLY A 146 6.53 -24.90 -29.14
N THR A 147 6.05 -25.86 -29.93
CA THR A 147 4.69 -26.39 -29.81
C THR A 147 4.53 -27.23 -28.54
N PRO A 148 3.51 -26.98 -27.69
CA PRO A 148 3.28 -27.78 -26.49
C PRO A 148 2.88 -29.22 -26.81
N ASP A 149 3.34 -30.15 -25.99
CA ASP A 149 2.97 -31.58 -26.05
C ASP A 149 1.50 -31.79 -25.67
N ALA A 150 0.97 -30.95 -24.76
CA ALA A 150 -0.42 -30.99 -24.34
C ALA A 150 -0.91 -29.61 -23.92
N ILE A 151 -2.18 -29.36 -24.18
CA ILE A 151 -2.93 -28.21 -23.65
C ILE A 151 -4.07 -28.76 -22.80
N ALA A 152 -4.21 -28.26 -21.58
CA ALA A 152 -5.31 -28.60 -20.70
C ALA A 152 -6.09 -27.35 -20.31
N LEU A 153 -7.40 -27.52 -20.12
CA LEU A 153 -8.28 -26.48 -19.63
C LEU A 153 -8.81 -26.88 -18.25
N THR A 154 -8.58 -26.02 -17.25
CA THR A 154 -9.18 -26.18 -15.93
C THR A 154 -10.26 -25.12 -15.73
N ARG A 155 -11.50 -25.55 -15.50
CA ARG A 155 -12.60 -24.66 -15.11
C ARG A 155 -12.38 -24.22 -13.66
N LEU A 156 -12.45 -22.92 -13.42
CA LEU A 156 -12.33 -22.30 -12.11
C LEU A 156 -13.71 -21.74 -11.68
N PRO A 157 -13.89 -21.41 -10.39
CA PRO A 157 -15.10 -20.74 -9.92
C PRO A 157 -15.41 -19.45 -10.69
N GLU A 158 -16.68 -19.03 -10.65
CA GLU A 158 -17.14 -17.78 -11.28
C GLU A 158 -16.89 -17.75 -12.80
N SER A 159 -17.06 -18.90 -13.47
CA SER A 159 -16.89 -19.06 -14.92
C SER A 159 -15.48 -18.71 -15.44
N ARG A 160 -14.49 -18.66 -14.55
CA ARG A 160 -13.08 -18.45 -14.91
C ARG A 160 -12.49 -19.73 -15.48
N SER A 161 -11.40 -19.59 -16.23
CA SER A 161 -10.66 -20.70 -16.80
C SER A 161 -9.16 -20.49 -16.62
N MET A 162 -8.43 -21.58 -16.46
CA MET A 162 -6.97 -21.62 -16.52
C MET A 162 -6.57 -22.53 -17.67
N ILE A 163 -5.74 -22.02 -18.58
CA ILE A 163 -5.10 -22.84 -19.61
C ILE A 163 -3.76 -23.30 -19.06
N THR A 164 -3.44 -24.58 -19.26
CA THR A 164 -2.13 -25.15 -18.95
C THR A 164 -1.50 -25.65 -20.23
N LEU A 165 -0.31 -25.13 -20.56
CA LEU A 165 0.55 -25.66 -21.60
C LEU A 165 1.64 -26.55 -20.97
N CYS A 166 2.00 -27.64 -21.63
CA CYS A 166 2.95 -28.61 -21.11
C CYS A 166 3.95 -29.07 -22.18
N TRP A 167 5.20 -29.23 -21.78
CA TRP A 167 6.30 -29.75 -22.59
C TRP A 167 7.13 -30.76 -21.81
N ARG A 168 7.82 -31.65 -22.52
CA ARG A 168 8.91 -32.48 -22.01
C ARG A 168 10.25 -31.97 -22.54
N GLU A 169 11.06 -31.41 -21.66
CA GLU A 169 12.40 -30.92 -21.96
C GLU A 169 13.45 -31.67 -21.13
N GLY A 170 14.39 -32.36 -21.79
CA GLY A 170 15.47 -33.08 -21.11
C GLY A 170 14.99 -34.10 -20.07
N GLY A 171 13.86 -34.78 -20.34
CA GLY A 171 13.24 -35.75 -19.44
C GLY A 171 12.45 -35.15 -18.27
N ARG A 172 12.34 -33.82 -18.19
CA ARG A 172 11.55 -33.10 -17.17
C ARG A 172 10.30 -32.50 -17.79
N THR A 173 9.25 -32.37 -16.98
CA THR A 173 8.03 -31.66 -17.40
C THR A 173 8.19 -30.17 -17.13
N VAL A 174 8.01 -29.36 -18.17
CA VAL A 174 7.88 -27.90 -18.08
C VAL A 174 6.40 -27.56 -18.25
N ARG A 175 5.87 -26.71 -17.37
CA ARG A 175 4.44 -26.37 -17.34
C ARG A 175 4.26 -24.86 -17.25
N LEU A 176 3.39 -24.33 -18.10
CA LEU A 176 2.95 -22.93 -18.08
C LEU A 176 1.45 -22.88 -17.79
N ASP A 177 1.06 -22.30 -16.65
CA ASP A 177 -0.35 -22.00 -16.35
C ASP A 177 -0.65 -20.54 -16.69
N GLU A 178 -1.76 -20.31 -17.37
CA GLU A 178 -2.21 -19.00 -17.83
C GLU A 178 -3.59 -18.64 -17.23
N PHE A 179 -3.70 -17.42 -16.70
CA PHE A 179 -4.92 -16.88 -16.12
C PHE A 179 -5.28 -15.56 -16.81
N ALA A 180 -6.50 -15.42 -17.31
CA ALA A 180 -7.02 -14.16 -17.87
C ALA A 180 -7.37 -13.14 -16.76
N SER A 181 -6.37 -12.75 -15.98
CA SER A 181 -6.45 -11.75 -14.93
C SER A 181 -5.06 -11.21 -14.66
N ALA A 182 -4.97 -9.91 -14.36
CA ALA A 182 -3.71 -9.29 -13.96
C ALA A 182 -3.33 -9.74 -12.55
N LEU A 183 -2.04 -9.68 -12.20
CA LEU A 183 -1.62 -9.80 -10.81
C LEU A 183 -2.16 -8.64 -9.98
N ASP A 184 -2.63 -8.92 -8.76
CA ASP A 184 -2.94 -7.88 -7.78
C ASP A 184 -1.63 -7.17 -7.39
N PRO A 185 -1.50 -5.83 -7.56
CA PRO A 185 -0.30 -5.09 -7.18
C PRO A 185 0.13 -5.28 -5.71
N TYR A 186 -0.79 -5.68 -4.83
CA TYR A 186 -0.52 -5.93 -3.42
C TYR A 186 -0.19 -7.40 -3.10
N PHE A 187 -0.26 -8.30 -4.08
CA PHE A 187 -0.06 -9.74 -3.88
C PHE A 187 1.27 -10.08 -3.22
N THR A 188 2.37 -9.44 -3.62
CA THR A 188 3.72 -9.69 -3.07
C THR A 188 3.85 -9.34 -1.59
N LYS A 189 2.96 -8.53 -1.04
CA LYS A 189 2.90 -8.24 0.41
C LYS A 189 2.29 -9.38 1.21
N GLN A 190 1.61 -10.32 0.54
CA GLN A 190 0.82 -11.39 1.16
C GLN A 190 1.49 -12.76 1.01
N VAL A 191 2.57 -12.88 0.23
CA VAL A 191 3.29 -14.15 0.06
C VAL A 191 4.17 -14.44 1.27
N ARG A 192 4.22 -15.73 1.65
CA ARG A 192 5.08 -16.21 2.73
C ARG A 192 6.54 -16.31 2.30
N GLU A 193 6.76 -16.77 1.07
CA GLU A 193 8.08 -16.83 0.46
C GLU A 193 8.30 -15.55 -0.36
N GLN A 194 9.36 -14.81 -0.06
CA GLN A 194 9.68 -13.60 -0.80
C GLN A 194 10.32 -13.95 -2.15
N PRO A 195 9.79 -13.45 -3.28
CA PRO A 195 10.38 -13.69 -4.58
C PRO A 195 11.61 -12.81 -4.82
N GLU A 196 12.48 -13.28 -5.69
CA GLU A 196 13.44 -12.43 -6.39
C GLU A 196 12.75 -11.74 -7.56
N TRP A 197 13.00 -10.44 -7.74
CA TRP A 197 12.45 -9.68 -8.85
C TRP A 197 13.36 -9.82 -10.06
N LEU A 198 12.81 -10.30 -11.17
CA LEU A 198 13.51 -10.44 -12.45
C LEU A 198 12.92 -9.48 -13.47
N LYS A 199 13.76 -8.94 -14.34
CA LYS A 199 13.29 -8.30 -15.58
C LYS A 199 13.09 -9.36 -16.65
N VAL A 200 11.95 -9.31 -17.33
CA VAL A 200 11.57 -10.23 -18.40
C VAL A 200 11.26 -9.40 -19.63
N ALA A 201 11.82 -9.75 -20.78
CA ALA A 201 11.50 -9.06 -22.03
C ALA A 201 10.01 -9.20 -22.37
N ASP A 202 9.37 -8.15 -22.85
CA ASP A 202 7.93 -8.16 -23.15
C ASP A 202 7.61 -8.54 -24.61
N GLY A 203 8.61 -8.98 -25.38
CA GLY A 203 8.49 -9.29 -26.81
C GLY A 203 8.32 -8.08 -27.74
N ARG A 204 8.16 -6.86 -27.19
CA ARG A 204 7.97 -5.59 -27.93
C ARG A 204 9.14 -4.60 -27.77
N GLY A 205 10.24 -5.07 -27.19
CA GLY A 205 11.42 -4.23 -26.92
C GLY A 205 11.38 -3.51 -25.57
N GLY A 206 10.41 -3.82 -24.71
CA GLY A 206 10.36 -3.40 -23.32
C GLY A 206 10.64 -4.56 -22.35
N GLU A 207 10.48 -4.27 -21.06
CA GLU A 207 10.62 -5.25 -19.98
C GLU A 207 9.44 -5.15 -19.01
N VAL A 208 9.06 -6.29 -18.44
CA VAL A 208 8.09 -6.42 -17.36
C VAL A 208 8.74 -7.06 -16.13
N ASP A 209 8.13 -6.85 -14.97
CA ASP A 209 8.55 -7.50 -13.73
C ASP A 209 8.06 -8.95 -13.67
N GLY A 210 8.98 -9.85 -13.34
CA GLY A 210 8.73 -11.24 -12.98
C GLY A 210 9.10 -11.51 -11.51
N LEU A 211 8.40 -12.44 -10.89
CA LEU A 211 8.56 -12.87 -9.52
C LEU A 211 9.07 -14.31 -9.50
N TRP A 212 10.34 -14.49 -9.16
CA TRP A 212 10.99 -15.78 -9.09
C TRP A 212 10.98 -16.33 -7.66
N PHE A 213 10.39 -17.51 -7.50
CA PHE A 213 10.37 -18.23 -6.24
C PHE A 213 11.25 -19.47 -6.37
N ALA A 214 12.42 -19.44 -5.75
CA ALA A 214 13.39 -20.53 -5.87
C ALA A 214 12.95 -21.83 -5.17
N ARG A 215 12.12 -21.74 -4.12
CA ARG A 215 11.74 -22.89 -3.29
C ARG A 215 10.28 -23.32 -3.53
N PRO A 216 10.00 -24.64 -3.48
CA PRO A 216 8.63 -25.13 -3.46
C PRO A 216 7.87 -24.61 -2.23
N HIS A 217 6.66 -24.09 -2.43
CA HIS A 217 5.79 -23.59 -1.38
C HIS A 217 4.32 -23.60 -1.85
N LEU A 218 3.39 -23.33 -0.94
CA LEU A 218 2.00 -23.07 -1.33
C LEU A 218 1.88 -21.61 -1.78
N LEU A 219 1.67 -21.40 -3.07
CA LEU A 219 1.59 -20.09 -3.70
C LEU A 219 0.12 -19.68 -3.84
N THR A 220 -0.31 -18.66 -3.09
CA THR A 220 -1.69 -18.13 -3.14
C THR A 220 -1.73 -16.87 -3.99
N ILE A 221 -1.84 -17.04 -5.31
CA ILE A 221 -1.76 -15.97 -6.31
C ILE A 221 -2.97 -15.05 -6.18
N GLY A 222 -2.74 -13.76 -5.89
CA GLY A 222 -3.75 -12.72 -5.92
C GLY A 222 -3.86 -12.10 -7.30
N MET A 223 -5.07 -12.00 -7.83
CA MET A 223 -5.34 -11.50 -9.18
C MET A 223 -6.53 -10.54 -9.20
N ILE A 224 -6.59 -9.73 -10.24
CA ILE A 224 -7.65 -8.75 -10.49
C ILE A 224 -8.18 -8.95 -11.91
N THR A 225 -9.49 -9.12 -12.02
CA THR A 225 -10.20 -9.21 -13.30
C THR A 225 -10.34 -7.85 -13.98
N ALA A 226 -10.77 -7.82 -15.23
CA ALA A 226 -10.90 -6.58 -16.01
C ALA A 226 -11.92 -5.57 -15.41
N ASP A 227 -12.92 -6.06 -14.69
CA ASP A 227 -13.92 -5.27 -13.95
C ASP A 227 -13.43 -4.80 -12.56
N GLY A 228 -12.21 -5.16 -12.16
CA GLY A 228 -11.62 -4.78 -10.87
C GLY A 228 -11.88 -5.77 -9.74
N THR A 229 -12.61 -6.87 -9.97
CA THR A 229 -12.88 -7.88 -8.93
C THR A 229 -11.58 -8.61 -8.54
N ARG A 230 -11.26 -8.60 -7.25
CA ARG A 230 -10.11 -9.31 -6.70
C ARG A 230 -10.45 -10.76 -6.39
N TRP A 231 -9.54 -11.67 -6.68
CA TRP A 231 -9.69 -13.08 -6.35
C TRP A 231 -8.32 -13.73 -6.12
N LYS A 232 -8.33 -14.91 -5.49
CA LYS A 232 -7.10 -15.63 -5.14
C LYS A 232 -7.17 -17.07 -5.64
N ARG A 233 -6.01 -17.61 -6.02
CA ARG A 233 -5.85 -19.03 -6.37
C ARG A 233 -4.62 -19.61 -5.67
N SER A 234 -4.85 -20.60 -4.81
CA SER A 234 -3.77 -21.39 -4.24
C SER A 234 -3.31 -22.48 -5.20
N GLN A 235 -2.01 -22.55 -5.45
CA GLN A 235 -1.33 -23.54 -6.27
C GLN A 235 -0.16 -24.11 -5.47
N ARG A 236 -0.07 -25.43 -5.39
CA ARG A 236 1.09 -26.06 -4.78
C ARG A 236 2.21 -26.06 -5.80
N THR A 237 3.32 -25.40 -5.48
CA THR A 237 4.45 -25.42 -6.39
C THR A 237 5.28 -26.70 -6.22
N ALA A 238 5.76 -27.21 -7.35
CA ALA A 238 6.60 -28.40 -7.42
C ALA A 238 8.09 -28.08 -7.19
N GLY A 239 8.50 -26.86 -7.51
CA GLY A 239 9.90 -26.44 -7.53
C GLY A 239 10.04 -24.94 -7.77
N PRO A 240 11.18 -24.51 -8.33
CA PRO A 240 11.37 -23.14 -8.75
C PRO A 240 10.24 -22.69 -9.70
N THR A 241 9.70 -21.50 -9.44
CA THR A 241 8.51 -20.99 -10.13
C THR A 241 8.73 -19.54 -10.54
N LEU A 242 8.42 -19.19 -11.78
CA LEU A 242 8.35 -17.80 -12.25
C LEU A 242 6.89 -17.39 -12.40
N LEU A 243 6.50 -16.26 -11.82
CA LEU A 243 5.24 -15.57 -12.10
C LEU A 243 5.50 -14.26 -12.82
N TRP A 244 4.73 -13.94 -13.86
CA TRP A 244 4.77 -12.62 -14.49
C TRP A 244 3.44 -12.31 -15.16
N VAL A 245 3.26 -11.07 -15.60
CA VAL A 245 2.12 -10.67 -16.41
C VAL A 245 2.60 -10.53 -17.86
N GLY A 246 2.05 -11.36 -18.73
CA GLY A 246 2.26 -11.28 -20.16
C GLY A 246 1.24 -10.38 -20.86
N ASP A 247 1.19 -10.52 -22.17
CA ASP A 247 0.29 -9.76 -23.04
C ASP A 247 -1.19 -9.94 -22.67
N GLY A 248 -1.98 -8.89 -22.94
CA GLY A 248 -3.42 -8.92 -22.63
C GLY A 248 -3.75 -9.02 -21.13
N ARG A 249 -2.79 -8.73 -20.24
CA ARG A 249 -2.91 -8.87 -18.77
C ARG A 249 -3.14 -10.31 -18.32
N VAL A 250 -2.56 -11.27 -19.03
CA VAL A 250 -2.57 -12.68 -18.64
C VAL A 250 -1.50 -12.91 -17.58
N THR A 251 -1.88 -13.41 -16.40
CA THR A 251 -0.91 -13.88 -15.40
C THR A 251 -0.41 -15.25 -15.82
N LEU A 252 0.91 -15.41 -15.84
CA LEU A 252 1.62 -16.60 -16.30
C LEU A 252 2.41 -17.20 -15.13
N ARG A 253 2.33 -18.54 -14.97
CA ARG A 253 3.11 -19.30 -13.99
C ARG A 253 3.90 -20.40 -14.68
N LEU A 254 5.22 -20.29 -14.68
CA LEU A 254 6.13 -21.31 -15.23
C LEU A 254 6.73 -22.16 -14.11
N GLU A 255 6.68 -23.48 -14.27
CA GLU A 255 7.29 -24.47 -13.39
C GLU A 255 8.10 -25.51 -14.19
N GLY A 256 9.05 -26.17 -13.53
CA GLY A 256 9.81 -27.29 -14.10
C GLY A 256 11.14 -26.92 -14.75
N VAL A 257 11.52 -25.64 -14.68
CA VAL A 257 12.81 -25.13 -15.17
C VAL A 257 13.87 -25.10 -14.06
N SER A 258 15.13 -25.35 -14.41
CA SER A 258 16.20 -25.51 -13.41
C SER A 258 16.87 -24.22 -12.94
N SER A 259 16.66 -23.08 -13.61
CA SER A 259 17.31 -21.81 -13.25
C SER A 259 16.43 -20.62 -13.57
N ALA A 260 16.68 -19.52 -12.85
CA ALA A 260 16.06 -18.22 -13.09
C ALA A 260 16.36 -17.70 -14.51
N ASP A 261 17.58 -17.93 -15.02
CA ASP A 261 17.97 -17.50 -16.36
C ASP A 261 17.17 -18.21 -17.45
N ARG A 262 17.02 -19.53 -17.36
CA ARG A 262 16.19 -20.29 -18.30
C ARG A 262 14.72 -19.87 -18.19
N ALA A 263 14.24 -19.61 -16.99
CA ALA A 263 12.88 -19.11 -16.77
C ALA A 263 12.66 -17.75 -17.45
N ARG A 264 13.63 -16.83 -17.33
CA ARG A 264 13.60 -15.50 -17.95
C ARG A 264 13.64 -15.57 -19.47
N GLU A 265 14.47 -16.45 -20.03
CA GLU A 265 14.56 -16.67 -21.48
C GLU A 265 13.23 -17.15 -22.06
N ILE A 266 12.65 -18.20 -21.46
CA ILE A 266 11.32 -18.71 -21.85
C ILE A 266 10.27 -17.61 -21.74
N ALA A 267 10.20 -16.95 -20.58
CA ALA A 267 9.22 -15.89 -20.35
C ALA A 267 9.36 -14.72 -21.34
N GLY A 268 10.60 -14.35 -21.69
CA GLY A 268 10.90 -13.30 -22.67
C GLY A 268 10.52 -13.63 -24.11
N SER A 269 10.21 -14.90 -24.38
CA SER A 269 9.75 -15.40 -25.68
C SER A 269 8.23 -15.62 -25.74
N THR A 270 7.49 -15.18 -24.72
CA THR A 270 6.05 -15.42 -24.53
C THR A 270 5.21 -14.19 -24.88
N HIS A 271 4.71 -14.14 -26.11
CA HIS A 271 3.94 -13.02 -26.68
C HIS A 271 3.01 -13.43 -27.81
#